data_AF-A0A1A8A2V4-F1
#
_entry.id   AF-A0A1A8A2V4-F1
#
_cell.length_a   1.000
_cell.length_b   1.000
_cell.length_c   1.000
_cell.angle_alpha   90.00
_cell.angle_beta   90.00
_cell.angle_gamma   90.00
#
_symmetry.space_group_name_H-M   'P 1'
#
loop_
_entity.id
_entity.type
_entity.pdbx_description
1 polymer ?
#
loop_
_entity_poly.entity_id
_entity_poly.type
_entity_poly.pdbx_seq_one_letter_code
_entity_poly.pdbx_strand_id
1 'polypeptide(L)'
;EVESGAESVLLPCEISADLPEDTKVEWRDSDDWLVHGYWNRLDQFTEQYWFYRTRTRMNEDLLSTGDLSLTLQHPTYQDRNTFTCTVYSSQGTILMMKQVELQVKDYQVEVEEGAESVVLPFKTTPELLRDIRLMWWRFHPGPVLLMHEGSDQRQNHRIRMNEDRLRTGDLSLTLKNPTEKDYGSYRCGVWRRGTLLVWTTILLTAKGRVQVSPGSEDLWTRRSSIDMTPLISDQSD
;
A
#
# COMPACT_ATOMS: atom_id res chain seq x y z
N GLU A 1 4.71 -2.41 14.29
CA GLU A 1 4.37 -1.08 13.78
C GLU A 1 5.35 -0.73 12.67
N VAL A 2 4.87 -0.19 11.54
CA VAL A 2 5.69 0.17 10.37
C VAL A 2 5.21 1.51 9.79
N GLU A 3 6.11 2.28 9.17
CA GLU A 3 5.74 3.50 8.47
C GLU A 3 5.14 3.18 7.09
N SER A 4 4.14 3.95 6.68
CA SER A 4 3.58 3.88 5.32
C SER A 4 4.67 4.21 4.30
N GLY A 5 4.86 3.32 3.32
CA GLY A 5 5.89 3.46 2.30
C GLY A 5 7.25 2.83 2.67
N ALA A 6 7.34 2.08 3.77
CA ALA A 6 8.45 1.16 4.00
C ALA A 6 8.58 0.17 2.83
N GLU A 7 9.79 -0.37 2.61
CA GLU A 7 10.00 -1.34 1.53
C GLU A 7 9.21 -2.64 1.78
N SER A 8 9.24 -3.13 3.01
CA SER A 8 8.45 -4.29 3.45
C SER A 8 8.27 -4.32 4.96
N VAL A 9 7.37 -5.19 5.42
CA VAL A 9 7.20 -5.57 6.82
C VAL A 9 7.06 -7.10 6.91
N LEU A 10 7.65 -7.69 7.95
CA LEU A 10 7.52 -9.12 8.23
C LEU A 10 6.42 -9.34 9.27
N LEU A 11 5.45 -10.19 8.95
CA LEU A 11 4.41 -10.64 9.87
C LEU A 11 4.82 -12.03 10.41
N PRO A 12 5.26 -12.15 11.67
CA PRO A 12 5.89 -13.37 12.16
C PRO A 12 4.88 -14.49 12.39
N CYS A 13 5.11 -15.65 11.77
CA CYS A 13 4.35 -16.87 12.02
C CYS A 13 5.31 -18.05 11.97
N GLU A 14 5.48 -18.77 13.08
CA GLU A 14 6.44 -19.86 13.19
C GLU A 14 5.78 -21.05 13.88
N ILE A 15 6.15 -22.25 13.46
CA ILE A 15 5.72 -23.51 14.08
C ILE A 15 6.94 -24.40 14.32
N SER A 16 7.02 -25.02 15.50
CA SER A 16 8.19 -25.76 15.98
C SER A 16 8.26 -27.22 15.49
N ALA A 17 7.69 -27.53 14.33
CA ALA A 17 7.66 -28.89 13.78
C ALA A 17 7.93 -28.89 12.28
N ASP A 18 8.62 -29.94 11.80
CA ASP A 18 8.73 -30.24 10.37
C ASP A 18 7.33 -30.49 9.82
N LEU A 19 6.89 -29.63 8.91
CA LEU A 19 5.56 -29.69 8.34
C LEU A 19 5.50 -30.75 7.24
N PRO A 20 4.47 -31.61 7.20
CA PRO A 20 4.23 -32.51 6.09
C PRO A 20 4.19 -31.77 4.74
N GLU A 21 4.59 -32.46 3.67
CA GLU A 21 4.69 -31.88 2.33
C GLU A 21 3.34 -31.44 1.73
N ASP A 22 2.24 -31.99 2.26
CA ASP A 22 0.86 -31.71 1.92
C ASP A 22 0.21 -30.65 2.84
N THR A 23 1.01 -29.95 3.64
CA THR A 23 0.56 -28.85 4.49
C THR A 23 0.03 -27.68 3.66
N LYS A 24 -1.10 -27.13 4.11
CA LYS A 24 -1.69 -25.90 3.57
C LYS A 24 -1.51 -24.77 4.57
N VAL A 25 -1.09 -23.60 4.09
CA VAL A 25 -0.94 -22.38 4.87
C VAL A 25 -1.75 -21.27 4.21
N GLU A 26 -2.56 -20.57 5.00
CA GLU A 26 -3.28 -19.38 4.57
C GLU A 26 -2.95 -18.20 5.48
N TRP A 27 -2.70 -17.05 4.86
CA TRP A 27 -2.76 -15.75 5.51
C TRP A 27 -4.02 -15.04 5.04
N ARG A 28 -4.82 -14.58 6.00
CA ARG A 28 -6.05 -13.81 5.76
C ARG A 28 -6.06 -12.53 6.56
N ASP A 29 -6.72 -11.49 6.07
CA ASP A 29 -6.96 -10.28 6.84
C ASP A 29 -8.26 -10.38 7.65
N SER A 30 -8.65 -9.32 8.38
CA SER A 30 -9.85 -9.33 9.23
C SER A 30 -11.17 -9.47 8.46
N ASP A 31 -11.16 -9.09 7.18
CA ASP A 31 -12.31 -9.18 6.28
C ASP A 31 -12.39 -10.56 5.60
N ASP A 32 -11.56 -11.51 6.04
CA ASP A 32 -11.43 -12.86 5.50
C ASP A 32 -10.93 -12.90 4.04
N TRP A 33 -10.27 -11.83 3.55
CA TRP A 33 -9.64 -11.85 2.24
C TRP A 33 -8.34 -12.64 2.26
N LEU A 34 -8.11 -13.44 1.21
CA LEU A 34 -6.86 -14.19 1.07
C LEU A 34 -5.70 -13.23 0.76
N VAL A 35 -4.80 -13.08 1.72
CA VAL A 35 -3.59 -12.27 1.62
C VAL A 35 -2.48 -13.07 0.94
N HIS A 36 -2.27 -14.31 1.37
CA HIS A 36 -1.31 -15.23 0.78
C HIS A 36 -1.75 -16.67 1.03
N GLY A 37 -1.57 -17.55 0.04
CA GLY A 37 -1.93 -18.95 0.14
C GLY A 37 -0.79 -19.82 -0.36
N TYR A 38 -0.49 -20.89 0.38
CA TYR A 38 0.49 -21.90 0.01
C TYR A 38 -0.11 -23.28 0.21
N TRP A 39 -0.18 -24.07 -0.86
CA TRP A 39 -0.58 -25.48 -0.81
C TRP A 39 -0.05 -26.21 -2.04
N ASN A 40 0.01 -27.55 -2.00
CA ASN A 40 0.60 -28.37 -3.06
C ASN A 40 2.02 -27.92 -3.45
N ARG A 41 2.79 -27.45 -2.46
CA ARG A 41 4.15 -26.89 -2.62
C ARG A 41 4.28 -25.68 -3.54
N LEU A 42 3.21 -24.92 -3.69
CA LEU A 42 3.17 -23.76 -4.58
C LEU A 42 2.45 -22.60 -3.91
N ASP A 43 2.98 -21.40 -4.13
CA ASP A 43 2.28 -20.15 -3.85
C ASP A 43 1.09 -19.97 -4.79
N GLN A 44 0.00 -19.44 -4.25
CA GLN A 44 -1.32 -19.45 -4.89
C GLN A 44 -1.71 -18.02 -5.27
N PHE A 45 -0.86 -17.39 -6.06
CA PHE A 45 -0.98 -15.98 -6.42
C PHE A 45 -2.28 -15.63 -7.18
N THR A 46 -2.92 -16.60 -7.84
CA THR A 46 -4.18 -16.38 -8.57
C THR A 46 -5.36 -16.16 -7.64
N GLU A 47 -5.40 -16.88 -6.52
CA GLU A 47 -6.48 -16.83 -5.52
C GLU A 47 -6.35 -15.62 -4.59
N GLN A 48 -5.17 -14.98 -4.53
CA GLN A 48 -4.96 -13.80 -3.72
C GLN A 48 -5.92 -12.67 -4.10
N TYR A 49 -6.46 -12.03 -3.07
CA TYR A 49 -7.22 -10.81 -3.23
C TYR A 49 -6.37 -9.77 -3.96
N TRP A 50 -6.98 -9.09 -4.94
CA TRP A 50 -6.26 -8.28 -5.93
C TRP A 50 -5.33 -7.22 -5.30
N PHE A 51 -5.67 -6.73 -4.11
CA PHE A 51 -4.90 -5.73 -3.37
C PHE A 51 -3.56 -6.24 -2.82
N TYR A 52 -3.42 -7.55 -2.58
CA TYR A 52 -2.19 -8.18 -2.07
C TYR A 52 -1.34 -8.83 -3.16
N ARG A 53 -1.87 -8.93 -4.38
CA ARG A 53 -1.13 -9.49 -5.52
C ARG A 53 0.19 -8.75 -5.72
N THR A 54 1.25 -9.51 -6.00
CA THR A 54 2.63 -9.00 -6.19
C THR A 54 3.27 -8.35 -4.97
N ARG A 55 2.59 -8.32 -3.81
CA ARG A 55 3.07 -7.67 -2.58
C ARG A 55 3.41 -8.65 -1.48
N THR A 56 3.24 -9.96 -1.68
CA THR A 56 3.41 -10.94 -0.62
C THR A 56 4.42 -12.01 -0.99
N ARG A 57 5.23 -12.41 -0.01
CA ARG A 57 6.21 -13.50 -0.14
C ARG A 57 6.32 -14.26 1.18
N MET A 58 6.49 -15.58 1.10
CA MET A 58 6.85 -16.44 2.23
C MET A 58 8.24 -17.05 2.00
N ASN A 59 8.80 -17.68 3.04
CA ASN A 59 10.06 -18.41 2.92
C ASN A 59 9.91 -19.58 1.92
N GLU A 60 10.88 -19.77 1.03
CA GLU A 60 10.85 -20.88 0.05
C GLU A 60 10.97 -22.25 0.74
N ASP A 61 11.69 -22.30 1.87
CA ASP A 61 11.93 -23.51 2.66
C ASP A 61 10.98 -23.62 3.86
N LEU A 62 9.81 -22.96 3.82
CA LEU A 62 8.87 -22.81 4.94
C LEU A 62 8.47 -24.12 5.62
N LEU A 63 8.36 -25.22 4.86
CA LEU A 63 7.95 -26.52 5.40
C LEU A 63 9.04 -27.19 6.24
N SER A 64 10.30 -27.00 5.84
CA SER A 64 11.47 -27.58 6.53
C SER A 64 11.95 -26.73 7.70
N THR A 65 11.70 -25.42 7.65
CA THR A 65 12.13 -24.47 8.68
C THR A 65 11.04 -24.20 9.71
N GLY A 66 9.77 -24.43 9.34
CA GLY A 66 8.63 -24.01 10.14
C GLY A 66 8.41 -22.49 10.16
N ASP A 67 9.19 -21.72 9.38
CA ASP A 67 9.02 -20.27 9.23
C ASP A 67 7.96 -19.97 8.18
N LEU A 68 6.76 -19.68 8.66
CA LEU A 68 5.56 -19.35 7.89
C LEU A 68 5.30 -17.85 7.84
N SER A 69 6.31 -17.03 8.16
CA SER A 69 6.18 -15.59 8.22
C SER A 69 5.88 -15.01 6.85
N LEU A 70 5.01 -13.99 6.82
CA LEU A 70 4.63 -13.28 5.61
C LEU A 70 5.44 -12.00 5.48
N THR A 71 6.18 -11.85 4.39
CA THR A 71 6.72 -10.56 3.98
C THR A 71 5.66 -9.83 3.16
N LEU A 72 5.17 -8.70 3.67
CA LEU A 72 4.28 -7.78 2.95
C LEU A 72 5.11 -6.58 2.45
N GLN A 73 5.16 -6.40 1.13
CA GLN A 73 5.87 -5.33 0.45
C GLN A 73 5.01 -4.07 0.37
N HIS A 74 5.68 -2.93 0.56
CA HIS A 74 5.08 -1.60 0.47
C HIS A 74 3.82 -1.47 1.33
N PRO A 75 3.89 -1.69 2.66
CA PRO A 75 2.74 -1.50 3.53
C PRO A 75 2.25 -0.05 3.47
N THR A 76 0.94 0.06 3.50
CA THR A 76 0.18 1.31 3.44
C THR A 76 -0.80 1.35 4.61
N TYR A 77 -1.42 2.50 4.88
CA TYR A 77 -2.42 2.59 5.95
C TYR A 77 -3.60 1.61 5.76
N GLN A 78 -3.90 1.18 4.53
CA GLN A 78 -4.95 0.18 4.25
C GLN A 78 -4.55 -1.23 4.71
N ASP A 79 -3.26 -1.47 4.90
CA ASP A 79 -2.76 -2.71 5.49
C ASP A 79 -2.75 -2.66 7.03
N ARG A 80 -3.24 -1.59 7.66
CA ARG A 80 -3.47 -1.57 9.11
C ARG A 80 -4.60 -2.53 9.44
N ASN A 81 -4.24 -3.76 9.79
CA ASN A 81 -5.21 -4.82 10.02
C ASN A 81 -4.64 -5.92 10.94
N THR A 82 -5.52 -6.81 11.40
CA THR A 82 -5.16 -8.10 11.99
C THR A 82 -5.08 -9.14 10.90
N PHE A 83 -3.90 -9.74 10.75
CA PHE A 83 -3.63 -10.82 9.82
C PHE A 83 -3.63 -12.15 10.57
N THR A 84 -4.33 -13.14 10.03
CA THR A 84 -4.43 -14.49 10.59
C THR A 84 -3.67 -15.48 9.72
N CYS A 85 -2.61 -16.05 10.28
CA CYS A 85 -1.88 -17.20 9.74
C CYS A 85 -2.55 -18.48 10.21
N THR A 86 -3.05 -19.32 9.29
CA THR A 86 -3.66 -20.60 9.61
C THR A 86 -2.96 -21.74 8.87
N VAL A 87 -2.59 -22.77 9.62
CA VAL A 87 -1.91 -23.97 9.11
C VAL A 87 -2.86 -25.14 9.19
N TYR A 88 -3.00 -25.87 8.09
CA TYR A 88 -3.86 -27.02 7.97
C TYR A 88 -3.05 -28.27 7.63
N SER A 89 -3.42 -29.39 8.24
CA SER A 89 -3.05 -30.72 7.75
C SER A 89 -3.76 -31.02 6.43
N SER A 90 -3.31 -32.07 5.73
CA SER A 90 -3.97 -32.54 4.50
C SER A 90 -5.41 -33.00 4.67
N GLN A 91 -5.82 -33.36 5.89
CA GLN A 91 -7.20 -33.72 6.21
C GLN A 91 -8.06 -32.47 6.51
N GLY A 92 -7.50 -31.27 6.42
CA GLY A 92 -8.18 -30.01 6.72
C GLY A 92 -8.26 -29.66 8.20
N THR A 93 -7.62 -30.44 9.09
CA THR A 93 -7.52 -30.08 10.51
C THR A 93 -6.56 -28.92 10.71
N ILE A 94 -6.99 -27.90 11.46
CA ILE A 94 -6.15 -26.75 11.83
C ILE A 94 -5.07 -27.23 12.82
N LEU A 95 -3.81 -27.11 12.41
CA LEU A 95 -2.64 -27.42 13.21
C LEU A 95 -2.19 -26.21 14.05
N MET A 96 -2.34 -25.01 13.49
CA MET A 96 -2.01 -23.76 14.16
C MET A 96 -2.85 -22.63 13.61
N MET A 97 -3.19 -21.68 14.47
CA MET A 97 -3.73 -20.39 14.09
C MET A 97 -3.03 -19.30 14.90
N LYS A 98 -2.50 -18.28 14.22
CA LYS A 98 -1.80 -17.16 14.86
C LYS A 98 -2.28 -15.85 14.26
N GLN A 99 -2.67 -14.92 15.12
CA GLN A 99 -3.01 -13.56 14.72
C GLN A 99 -1.81 -12.63 14.91
N VAL A 100 -1.61 -11.73 13.95
CA VAL A 100 -0.58 -10.71 13.96
C VAL A 100 -1.24 -9.38 13.61
N GLU A 101 -1.19 -8.44 14.55
CA GLU A 101 -1.69 -7.09 14.32
C GLU A 101 -0.61 -6.24 13.66
N LEU A 102 -0.93 -5.70 12.47
CA LEU A 102 -0.09 -4.75 11.76
C LEU A 102 -0.61 -3.34 11.98
N GLN A 103 0.17 -2.54 12.71
CA GLN A 103 -0.02 -1.10 12.80
C GLN A 103 0.81 -0.40 11.73
N VAL A 104 0.16 0.31 10.81
CA VAL A 104 0.84 1.18 9.84
C VAL A 104 0.59 2.63 10.22
N LYS A 105 1.67 3.40 10.44
CA LYS A 105 1.60 4.85 10.66
C LYS A 105 1.61 5.58 9.33
N ASP A 106 0.70 6.52 9.15
CA ASP A 106 0.75 7.43 8.01
C ASP A 106 2.08 8.18 8.00
N TYR A 107 2.63 8.40 6.82
CA TYR A 107 3.80 9.26 6.69
C TYR A 107 3.36 10.71 6.93
N GLN A 108 3.79 11.31 8.04
CA GLN A 108 3.41 12.68 8.39
C GLN A 108 4.50 13.67 7.98
N VAL A 109 4.09 14.73 7.28
CA VAL A 109 4.96 15.84 6.93
C VAL A 109 4.42 17.08 7.60
N GLU A 110 5.20 17.64 8.52
CA GLU A 110 4.89 18.91 9.16
C GLU A 110 5.56 20.06 8.40
N VAL A 111 4.81 21.15 8.19
CA VAL A 111 5.32 22.36 7.55
C VAL A 111 5.11 23.58 8.44
N GLU A 112 6.12 24.45 8.49
CA GLU A 112 6.03 25.74 9.16
C GLU A 112 5.19 26.72 8.36
N GLU A 113 4.46 27.59 9.07
CA GLU A 113 3.71 28.66 8.43
C GLU A 113 4.68 29.59 7.67
N GLY A 114 4.37 29.85 6.39
CA GLY A 114 5.21 30.67 5.52
C GLY A 114 6.41 29.96 4.87
N ALA A 115 6.52 28.62 5.00
CA ALA A 115 7.55 27.86 4.30
C ALA A 115 7.50 28.07 2.77
N GLU A 116 8.66 28.18 2.12
CA GLU A 116 8.74 28.37 0.67
C GLU A 116 8.31 27.11 -0.11
N SER A 117 8.54 25.93 0.47
CA SER A 117 8.08 24.66 -0.08
C SER A 117 8.09 23.54 0.96
N VAL A 118 7.38 22.46 0.64
CA VAL A 118 7.36 21.20 1.39
C VAL A 118 7.43 20.02 0.42
N VAL A 119 8.12 18.95 0.80
CA VAL A 119 8.22 17.72 0.01
C VAL A 119 7.32 16.66 0.62
N LEU A 120 6.43 16.10 -0.20
CA LEU A 120 5.66 14.89 0.08
C LEU A 120 6.45 13.71 -0.50
N PRO A 121 7.15 12.92 0.35
CA PRO A 121 8.12 11.95 -0.14
C PRO A 121 7.45 10.68 -0.65
N PHE A 122 7.91 10.21 -1.80
CA PHE A 122 7.56 8.88 -2.28
C PHE A 122 8.68 8.34 -3.14
N LYS A 123 9.31 7.24 -2.70
CA LYS A 123 10.35 6.55 -3.45
C LYS A 123 9.94 5.12 -3.72
N THR A 124 10.30 4.63 -4.89
CA THR A 124 10.08 3.24 -5.29
C THR A 124 11.21 2.77 -6.20
N THR A 125 11.22 1.49 -6.54
CA THR A 125 12.24 0.87 -7.40
C THR A 125 12.04 1.29 -8.87
N PRO A 126 13.05 1.83 -9.56
CA PRO A 126 12.95 2.27 -10.97
C PRO A 126 12.41 1.22 -11.94
N GLU A 127 12.62 -0.07 -11.64
CA GLU A 127 12.16 -1.21 -12.45
C GLU A 127 10.62 -1.24 -12.57
N LEU A 128 9.92 -0.73 -11.55
CA LEU A 128 8.46 -0.61 -11.53
C LEU A 128 7.97 0.56 -12.38
N LEU A 129 8.84 1.49 -12.79
CA LEU A 129 8.45 2.76 -13.43
C LEU A 129 8.42 2.73 -14.96
N ARG A 130 8.62 1.56 -15.58
CA ARG A 130 8.44 1.38 -17.02
C ARG A 130 6.96 1.42 -17.42
N ASP A 131 6.62 2.24 -18.42
CA ASP A 131 5.27 2.38 -18.99
C ASP A 131 4.17 2.60 -17.95
N ILE A 132 4.45 3.49 -16.98
CA ILE A 132 3.54 3.78 -15.88
C ILE A 132 2.72 5.05 -16.10
N ARG A 133 1.58 5.09 -15.44
CA ARG A 133 0.83 6.31 -15.12
C ARG A 133 1.10 6.65 -13.66
N LEU A 134 1.61 7.83 -13.39
CA LEU A 134 1.80 8.37 -12.05
C LEU A 134 0.68 9.36 -11.77
N MET A 135 0.05 9.27 -10.59
CA MET A 135 -0.97 10.23 -10.16
C MET A 135 -0.77 10.60 -8.70
N TRP A 136 -0.83 11.89 -8.44
CA TRP A 136 -0.94 12.46 -7.10
C TRP A 136 -2.32 13.06 -6.92
N TRP A 137 -2.98 12.76 -5.81
CA TRP A 137 -4.21 13.43 -5.42
C TRP A 137 -4.23 13.78 -3.94
N ARG A 138 -5.02 14.79 -3.60
CA ARG A 138 -5.42 15.07 -2.22
C ARG A 138 -6.84 14.54 -2.02
N PHE A 139 -7.04 13.57 -1.14
CA PHE A 139 -8.35 12.96 -0.91
C PHE A 139 -9.07 13.47 0.35
N HIS A 140 -8.32 14.04 1.30
CA HIS A 140 -8.88 14.76 2.45
C HIS A 140 -8.22 16.12 2.66
N PRO A 141 -8.97 17.14 3.11
CA PRO A 141 -10.44 17.17 3.16
C PRO A 141 -11.04 17.04 1.74
N GLY A 142 -12.22 16.41 1.63
CA GLY A 142 -12.90 16.21 0.34
C GLY A 142 -13.28 17.54 -0.32
N PRO A 143 -13.53 17.58 -1.64
CA PRO A 143 -13.51 16.46 -2.60
C PRO A 143 -12.10 15.99 -2.97
N VAL A 144 -11.98 14.82 -3.59
CA VAL A 144 -10.70 14.31 -4.12
C VAL A 144 -10.23 15.23 -5.26
N LEU A 145 -9.01 15.75 -5.14
CA LEU A 145 -8.40 16.67 -6.11
C LEU A 145 -7.19 15.99 -6.75
N LEU A 146 -7.23 15.78 -8.07
CA LEU A 146 -6.06 15.38 -8.84
C LEU A 146 -5.07 16.56 -8.88
N MET A 147 -3.88 16.34 -8.33
CA MET A 147 -2.83 17.35 -8.19
C MET A 147 -1.83 17.25 -9.34
N HIS A 148 -1.48 16.03 -9.76
CA HIS A 148 -0.55 15.79 -10.85
C HIS A 148 -0.85 14.45 -11.54
N GLU A 149 -0.77 14.42 -12.86
CA GLU A 149 -0.82 13.20 -13.68
C GLU A 149 0.32 13.24 -14.70
N GLY A 150 1.02 12.10 -14.86
CA GLY A 150 2.35 11.94 -15.45
C GLY A 150 2.63 12.45 -16.89
N SER A 151 1.75 13.20 -17.52
CA SER A 151 2.01 13.89 -18.79
C SER A 151 1.26 15.21 -18.99
N ASP A 152 0.31 15.58 -18.13
CA ASP A 152 -0.53 16.76 -18.38
C ASP A 152 0.04 18.02 -17.72
N GLN A 153 0.39 19.00 -18.57
CA GLN A 153 0.81 20.34 -18.22
C GLN A 153 -0.37 21.21 -17.75
N ARG A 154 -1.27 20.69 -16.92
CA ARG A 154 -2.01 21.57 -16.01
C ARG A 154 -1.03 22.01 -14.94
N GLN A 155 -0.13 22.91 -15.33
CA GLN A 155 0.94 23.46 -14.50
C GLN A 155 0.30 24.23 -13.35
N ASN A 156 -0.02 23.52 -12.28
CA ASN A 156 -0.02 24.14 -10.99
C ASN A 156 1.42 24.58 -10.74
N HIS A 157 1.70 25.86 -10.94
CA HIS A 157 3.03 26.48 -10.78
C HIS A 157 3.64 26.24 -9.39
N ARG A 158 2.83 25.80 -8.43
CA ARG A 158 3.27 25.43 -7.09
C ARG A 158 3.76 23.98 -6.98
N ILE A 159 3.45 23.10 -7.92
CA ILE A 159 3.83 21.69 -7.85
C ILE A 159 5.09 21.49 -8.68
N ARG A 160 6.08 20.81 -8.09
CA ARG A 160 7.28 20.34 -8.78
C ARG A 160 7.54 18.89 -8.42
N MET A 161 8.13 18.15 -9.35
CA MET A 161 8.57 16.78 -9.13
C MET A 161 9.98 16.62 -9.70
N ASN A 162 10.70 15.59 -9.26
CA ASN A 162 12.00 15.26 -9.84
C ASN A 162 11.85 14.98 -11.35
N GLU A 163 12.70 15.59 -12.16
CA GLU A 163 12.74 15.39 -13.62
C GLU A 163 13.30 13.99 -13.96
N ASP A 164 14.28 13.53 -13.19
CA ASP A 164 14.90 12.21 -13.32
C ASP A 164 14.14 11.10 -12.58
N ARG A 165 12.89 11.35 -12.16
CA ARG A 165 12.08 10.46 -11.32
C ARG A 165 12.01 9.01 -11.79
N LEU A 166 11.96 8.78 -13.11
CA LEU A 166 11.89 7.43 -13.68
C LEU A 166 13.22 6.69 -13.55
N ARG A 167 14.34 7.42 -13.54
CA ARG A 167 15.69 6.88 -13.37
C ARG A 167 16.02 6.66 -11.90
N THR A 168 15.66 7.61 -11.04
CA THR A 168 16.02 7.59 -9.62
C THR A 168 15.02 6.84 -8.74
N GLY A 169 13.81 6.59 -9.24
CA GLY A 169 12.73 6.05 -8.42
C GLY A 169 12.09 7.08 -7.49
N ASP A 170 12.49 8.35 -7.58
CA ASP A 170 12.01 9.40 -6.70
C ASP A 170 10.77 10.09 -7.28
N LEU A 171 9.61 9.65 -6.81
CA LEU A 171 8.28 10.12 -7.18
C LEU A 171 7.75 11.20 -6.23
N SER A 172 8.62 11.84 -5.44
CA SER A 172 8.22 12.84 -4.45
C SER A 172 7.63 14.09 -5.10
N LEU A 173 6.60 14.66 -4.46
CA LEU A 173 5.94 15.89 -4.89
C LEU A 173 6.40 17.05 -4.01
N THR A 174 6.95 18.09 -4.61
CA THR A 174 7.26 19.35 -3.95
C THR A 174 6.11 20.34 -4.14
N LEU A 175 5.53 20.81 -3.05
CA LEU A 175 4.50 21.84 -3.03
C LEU A 175 5.11 23.17 -2.55
N LYS A 176 5.05 24.20 -3.38
CA LYS A 176 5.54 25.55 -3.05
C LYS A 176 4.49 26.38 -2.33
N ASN A 177 4.97 27.23 -1.43
CA ASN A 177 4.19 28.17 -0.64
C ASN A 177 2.96 27.51 0.02
N PRO A 178 3.11 26.35 0.70
CA PRO A 178 1.98 25.66 1.33
C PRO A 178 1.21 26.58 2.29
N THR A 179 -0.11 26.46 2.24
CA THR A 179 -1.06 27.20 3.06
C THR A 179 -1.91 26.22 3.87
N GLU A 180 -2.68 26.71 4.84
CA GLU A 180 -3.58 25.85 5.62
C GLU A 180 -4.59 25.08 4.75
N LYS A 181 -4.94 25.60 3.56
CA LYS A 181 -5.84 24.93 2.61
C LYS A 181 -5.25 23.69 1.96
N ASP A 182 -3.92 23.60 1.95
CA ASP A 182 -3.19 22.47 1.42
C ASP A 182 -3.08 21.33 2.46
N TYR A 183 -3.41 21.56 3.73
CA TYR A 183 -3.33 20.49 4.71
C TYR A 183 -4.33 19.38 4.45
N GLY A 184 -3.94 18.17 4.84
CA GLY A 184 -4.74 16.97 4.70
C GLY A 184 -3.98 15.80 4.10
N SER A 185 -4.72 14.81 3.64
CA SER A 185 -4.16 13.52 3.22
C SER A 185 -4.00 13.48 1.70
N TYR A 186 -2.75 13.25 1.31
CA TYR A 186 -2.31 13.08 -0.06
C TYR A 186 -2.07 11.60 -0.33
N ARG A 187 -2.27 11.20 -1.57
CA ARG A 187 -1.91 9.87 -2.04
C ARG A 187 -1.18 9.97 -3.36
N CYS A 188 -0.15 9.18 -3.51
CA CYS A 188 0.48 8.93 -4.80
C CYS A 188 0.27 7.48 -5.16
N GLY A 189 -0.04 7.19 -6.43
CA GLY A 189 0.02 5.83 -6.94
C GLY A 189 0.71 5.74 -8.29
N VAL A 190 1.14 4.53 -8.61
CA VAL A 190 1.78 4.14 -9.87
C VAL A 190 0.93 3.04 -10.47
N TRP A 191 0.36 3.29 -11.65
CA TRP A 191 -0.46 2.31 -12.38
C TRP A 191 0.25 1.84 -13.63
N ARG A 192 0.03 0.58 -14.00
CA ARG A 192 0.40 0.03 -15.31
C ARG A 192 -0.76 -0.74 -15.86
N ARG A 193 -1.26 -0.32 -17.04
CA ARG A 193 -2.40 -0.96 -17.74
C ARG A 193 -3.62 -1.20 -16.83
N GLY A 194 -3.93 -0.22 -15.97
CA GLY A 194 -5.06 -0.29 -15.02
C GLY A 194 -4.74 -0.98 -13.69
N THR A 195 -3.61 -1.68 -13.57
CA THR A 195 -3.18 -2.29 -12.31
C THR A 195 -2.40 -1.29 -11.47
N LEU A 196 -2.83 -1.08 -10.22
CA LEU A 196 -2.06 -0.32 -9.24
C LEU A 196 -0.86 -1.14 -8.78
N LEU A 197 0.35 -0.64 -9.02
CA LEU A 197 1.61 -1.33 -8.70
C LEU A 197 2.10 -0.98 -7.29
N VAL A 198 2.15 0.31 -6.99
CA VAL A 198 2.62 0.82 -5.69
C VAL A 198 1.95 2.16 -5.43
N TRP A 199 1.71 2.47 -4.16
CA TRP A 199 1.14 3.74 -3.75
C TRP A 199 1.53 4.07 -2.31
N THR A 200 1.35 5.33 -1.91
CA THR A 200 1.59 5.80 -0.55
C THR A 200 0.53 6.83 -0.15
N THR A 201 0.29 6.97 1.16
CA THR A 201 -0.48 8.08 1.75
C THR A 201 0.43 8.93 2.63
N ILE A 202 0.29 10.24 2.50
CA ILE A 202 1.05 11.23 3.26
C ILE A 202 0.10 12.25 3.85
N LEU A 203 0.20 12.49 5.15
CA LEU A 203 -0.55 13.52 5.85
C LEU A 203 0.30 14.79 5.95
N LEU A 204 -0.16 15.89 5.35
CA LEU A 204 0.47 17.21 5.45
C LEU A 204 -0.22 18.04 6.53
N THR A 205 0.53 18.50 7.54
CA THR A 205 0.03 19.27 8.69
C THR A 205 0.90 20.48 8.99
N ALA A 206 0.37 21.43 9.78
CA ALA A 206 1.17 22.49 10.37
C ALA A 206 2.07 21.95 11.49
N LYS A 207 3.32 22.42 11.54
CA LYS A 207 4.25 22.11 12.64
C LYS A 207 3.69 22.57 13.99
N GLY A 208 3.70 21.69 14.99
CA GLY A 208 3.32 22.02 16.36
C GLY A 208 1.81 22.06 16.66
N ARG A 209 0.92 21.70 15.71
CA ARG A 209 -0.49 21.43 16.01
C ARG A 209 -0.69 19.93 16.21
N VAL A 210 -0.82 19.48 17.46
CA VAL A 210 -1.27 18.11 17.77
C VAL A 210 -2.74 17.99 17.37
N GLN A 211 -3.03 17.13 16.39
CA GLN A 211 -4.40 16.67 16.14
C GLN A 211 -4.53 15.26 16.67
N VAL A 212 -5.55 15.07 17.50
CA VAL A 212 -6.06 13.76 17.90
C VAL A 212 -6.41 13.03 16.61
N SER A 213 -5.78 11.88 16.37
CA SER A 213 -6.23 10.95 15.34
C SER A 213 -7.75 10.83 15.47
N PRO A 214 -8.55 11.09 14.44
CA PRO A 214 -9.91 10.59 14.48
C PRO A 214 -9.75 9.09 14.70
N GLY A 215 -10.23 8.59 15.86
CA GLY A 215 -10.48 7.17 15.98
C GLY A 215 -11.35 6.84 14.77
N SER A 216 -10.79 6.12 13.81
CA SER A 216 -11.52 5.77 12.61
C SER A 216 -12.51 4.69 13.02
N GLU A 217 -13.65 5.15 13.54
CA GLU A 217 -14.90 4.42 13.41
C GLU A 217 -15.00 3.97 11.96
N ASP A 218 -15.10 2.65 11.83
CA ASP A 218 -15.34 1.93 10.59
C ASP A 218 -16.52 2.54 9.84
N LEU A 219 -16.22 3.36 8.83
CA LEU A 219 -17.17 3.84 7.84
C LEU A 219 -16.63 3.62 6.42
N TRP A 220 -16.17 2.41 6.13
CA TRP A 220 -16.02 1.93 4.75
C TRP A 220 -16.83 0.67 4.42
N THR A 221 -17.62 0.15 5.37
CA THR A 221 -18.70 -0.80 5.09
C THR A 221 -19.95 -0.08 4.61
N ARG A 222 -19.91 0.56 3.43
CA ARG A 222 -21.01 0.67 2.45
C ARG A 222 -20.71 1.74 1.39
N ARG A 223 -20.61 1.26 0.14
CA ARG A 223 -20.69 2.02 -1.12
C ARG A 223 -19.62 3.11 -1.32
N SER A 224 -18.46 2.69 -1.80
CA SER A 224 -18.03 3.17 -3.11
C SER A 224 -17.26 2.08 -3.83
N SER A 225 -17.97 1.29 -4.63
CA SER A 225 -17.40 0.78 -5.87
C SER A 225 -17.09 2.01 -6.74
N ILE A 226 -15.99 2.70 -6.45
CA ILE A 226 -15.35 3.46 -7.52
C ILE A 226 -14.66 2.36 -8.31
N ASP A 227 -15.38 1.89 -9.32
CA ASP A 227 -14.81 1.18 -10.44
C ASP A 227 -13.62 2.01 -10.94
N MET A 228 -12.41 1.55 -10.64
CA MET A 228 -11.16 2.22 -11.03
C MET A 228 -10.79 1.92 -12.48
N THR A 229 -11.71 1.33 -13.25
CA THR A 229 -11.57 1.17 -14.70
C THR A 229 -11.73 2.55 -15.36
N PRO A 230 -10.70 3.08 -16.05
CA PRO A 230 -10.89 4.28 -16.85
C PRO A 230 -11.83 3.92 -18.01
N LEU A 231 -12.89 4.72 -18.20
CA LEU A 231 -13.71 4.70 -19.41
C LEU A 231 -12.79 4.92 -20.62
N ILE A 232 -12.55 3.86 -21.39
CA ILE A 232 -11.91 3.95 -22.70
C ILE A 232 -12.93 4.64 -23.61
N SER A 233 -12.72 5.93 -23.89
CA SER A 233 -13.35 6.55 -25.06
C SER A 233 -12.65 5.98 -26.28
N ASP A 234 -13.36 5.11 -26.98
CA ASP A 234 -13.02 4.65 -28.33
C ASP A 234 -12.96 5.88 -29.25
N GLN A 235 -11.76 6.22 -29.72
CA GLN A 235 -11.58 7.06 -30.91
C GLN A 235 -10.81 6.22 -31.92
N SER A 236 -11.60 5.51 -32.72
CA SER A 236 -11.23 5.04 -34.03
C SER A 236 -11.06 6.25 -34.97
N ASP A 237 -9.88 6.35 -35.59
CA ASP A 237 -9.71 6.87 -36.95
C ASP A 237 -9.04 5.77 -37.78
#